data_AF-A0A388JWC2-F1
#
_entry.id   AF-A0A388JWC2-F1
#
_cell.length_a   1.000
_cell.length_b   1.000
_cell.length_c   1.000
_cell.angle_alpha   90.00
_cell.angle_beta   90.00
_cell.angle_gamma   90.00
#
_symmetry.space_group_name_H-M   'P 1'
#
loop_
_entity.id
_entity.type
_entity.pdbx_description
1 polymer ?
#
loop_
_entity_poly.entity_id
_entity_poly.type
_entity_poly.pdbx_seq_one_letter_code
_entity_poly.pdbx_strand_id
1 'polypeptide(L)'
;MHREMSLKLDKVCEAVGGKKNGESEEIKELRALVESLNRQCSMGGVIDRKSGNDDEVVRLRAEVYRLSRRNDGASTSATITGVARETDKLIRIRREQVEAKTTMDKRLAGMEEVIFALQKQYESVEANAEVWRNEALCPGIALQLVAPRSAMLEFVRRLLKEMRLWEVNAMKESEEEVKRLKVAMAKLGTEKKTKGTNLKARLNEAVGTSSKKDKGKCPLTPAEQACKREVFVREARKQLGNLKKEDIMGICEKEGIEYTKLDPTKEAIVQLRADRAGLDANKDDVNGVSVVEVTKDGGDSSAKSDGHDSATS
;
A
#
# COMPACT_ATOMS: atom_id res chain seq x y z
N MET A 1 -42.16 -31.96 -4.52
CA MET A 1 -41.16 -30.88 -4.37
C MET A 1 -41.06 -30.32 -2.95
N HIS A 2 -42.12 -29.81 -2.32
CA HIS A 2 -42.03 -29.26 -0.96
C HIS A 2 -41.45 -30.22 0.09
N ARG A 3 -41.85 -31.50 0.05
CA ARG A 3 -41.35 -32.54 0.97
C ARG A 3 -39.84 -32.77 0.86
N GLU A 4 -39.30 -32.64 -0.34
CA GLU A 4 -37.86 -32.83 -0.60
C GLU A 4 -37.05 -31.62 -0.15
N MET A 5 -37.60 -30.40 -0.27
CA MET A 5 -36.97 -29.19 0.28
C MET A 5 -36.92 -29.21 1.81
N SER A 6 -37.97 -29.66 2.49
CA SER A 6 -37.94 -29.79 3.96
C SER A 6 -36.86 -30.74 4.44
N LEU A 7 -36.71 -31.92 3.81
CA LEU A 7 -35.65 -32.87 4.15
C LEU A 7 -34.24 -32.31 3.90
N LYS A 8 -34.05 -31.48 2.88
CA LYS A 8 -32.77 -30.82 2.60
C LYS A 8 -32.46 -29.72 3.63
N LEU A 9 -33.47 -28.99 4.10
CA LEU A 9 -33.30 -27.98 5.15
C LEU A 9 -32.94 -28.61 6.50
N ASP A 10 -33.58 -29.70 6.89
CA ASP A 10 -33.26 -30.40 8.15
C ASP A 10 -31.80 -30.91 8.15
N LYS A 11 -31.34 -31.43 7.01
CA LYS A 11 -29.97 -31.91 6.87
C LYS A 11 -28.92 -30.80 6.91
N VAL A 12 -29.27 -29.60 6.42
CA VAL A 12 -28.42 -28.41 6.54
C VAL A 12 -28.40 -27.90 7.99
N CYS A 13 -29.53 -27.92 8.69
CA CYS A 13 -29.59 -27.55 10.11
C CYS A 13 -28.75 -28.49 11.00
N GLU A 14 -28.77 -29.80 10.76
CA GLU A 14 -27.90 -30.73 11.49
C GLU A 14 -26.41 -30.50 11.18
N ALA A 15 -26.04 -30.25 9.92
CA ALA A 15 -24.65 -30.00 9.53
C ALA A 15 -24.10 -28.69 10.13
N VAL A 16 -24.94 -27.66 10.29
CA VAL A 16 -24.55 -26.37 10.89
C VAL A 16 -24.53 -26.44 12.43
N GLY A 17 -25.40 -27.27 13.04
CA GLY A 17 -25.45 -27.45 14.50
C GLY A 17 -24.23 -28.17 15.09
N GLY A 18 -23.64 -29.14 14.36
CA GLY A 18 -22.55 -29.98 14.88
C GLY A 18 -21.21 -29.27 15.11
N LYS A 19 -20.99 -28.07 14.58
CA LYS A 19 -19.69 -27.37 14.64
C LYS A 19 -19.54 -26.40 15.83
N LYS A 20 -20.59 -26.17 16.62
CA LYS A 20 -20.58 -25.16 17.71
C LYS A 20 -19.98 -25.64 19.04
N ASN A 21 -19.64 -26.93 19.18
CA ASN A 21 -19.22 -27.47 20.47
C ASN A 21 -17.73 -27.23 20.78
N GLY A 22 -16.90 -26.98 19.75
CA GLY A 22 -15.46 -26.72 19.93
C GLY A 22 -15.13 -25.30 20.38
N GLU A 23 -15.86 -24.30 19.87
CA GLU A 23 -15.65 -22.88 20.21
C GLU A 23 -16.02 -22.57 21.68
N SER A 24 -16.85 -23.41 22.31
CA SER A 24 -17.29 -23.18 23.69
C SER A 24 -16.17 -23.35 24.72
N GLU A 25 -15.23 -24.28 24.52
CA GLU A 25 -14.14 -24.51 25.48
C GLU A 25 -13.04 -23.45 25.38
N GLU A 26 -12.66 -23.04 24.16
CA GLU A 26 -11.68 -21.95 23.96
C GLU A 26 -12.18 -20.61 24.55
N ILE A 27 -13.49 -20.35 24.45
CA ILE A 27 -14.13 -19.18 25.07
C ILE A 27 -14.12 -19.27 26.62
N LYS A 28 -14.22 -20.46 27.20
CA LYS A 28 -14.11 -20.65 28.66
C LYS A 28 -12.68 -20.43 29.14
N GLU A 29 -11.69 -20.92 28.40
CA GLU A 29 -10.28 -20.76 28.72
C GLU A 29 -9.83 -19.29 28.64
N LEU A 30 -10.25 -18.57 27.58
CA LEU A 30 -10.00 -17.13 27.46
C LEU A 30 -10.64 -16.32 28.59
N ARG A 31 -11.85 -16.68 29.05
CA ARG A 31 -12.49 -16.03 30.20
C ARG A 31 -11.69 -16.24 31.48
N ALA A 32 -11.20 -17.45 31.74
CA ALA A 32 -10.39 -17.74 32.93
C ALA A 32 -9.07 -16.94 32.94
N LEU A 33 -8.42 -16.79 31.78
CA LEU A 33 -7.20 -15.98 31.64
C LEU A 33 -7.44 -14.50 31.94
N VAL A 34 -8.51 -13.92 31.40
CA VAL A 34 -8.87 -12.51 31.64
C VAL A 34 -9.16 -12.28 33.13
N GLU A 35 -9.88 -13.20 33.77
CA GLU A 35 -10.23 -13.09 35.18
C GLU A 35 -8.99 -13.19 36.09
N SER A 36 -8.04 -14.07 35.75
CA SER A 36 -6.75 -14.18 36.45
C SER A 36 -5.92 -12.91 36.31
N LEU A 37 -5.83 -12.33 35.10
CA LEU A 37 -5.06 -11.11 34.84
C LEU A 37 -5.66 -9.92 35.61
N ASN A 38 -7.00 -9.83 35.65
CA ASN A 38 -7.68 -8.75 36.36
C ASN A 38 -7.43 -8.83 37.88
N ARG A 39 -7.43 -10.03 38.46
CA ARG A 39 -7.03 -10.23 39.87
C ARG A 39 -5.57 -9.84 40.11
N GLN A 40 -4.67 -10.12 39.18
CA GLN A 40 -3.27 -9.76 39.28
C GLN A 40 -3.06 -8.24 39.22
N CYS A 41 -3.82 -7.52 38.39
CA CYS A 41 -3.82 -6.06 38.34
C CYS A 41 -4.41 -5.41 39.60
N SER A 42 -5.46 -5.98 40.19
CA SER A 42 -6.03 -5.46 41.44
C SER A 42 -5.16 -5.74 42.68
N MET A 43 -4.35 -6.80 42.65
CA MET A 43 -3.36 -7.11 43.70
C MET A 43 -2.00 -6.41 43.48
N GLY A 44 -1.84 -5.72 42.35
CA GLY A 44 -0.69 -4.89 42.00
C GLY A 44 -0.67 -3.59 42.80
N GLY A 45 -0.55 -3.71 44.12
CA GLY A 45 0.04 -2.76 45.05
C GLY A 45 -0.25 -1.29 44.77
N VAL A 46 -1.18 -0.75 45.55
CA VAL A 46 -0.99 0.56 46.19
C VAL A 46 0.41 0.54 46.82
N ILE A 47 1.43 0.91 46.04
CA ILE A 47 2.74 1.21 46.59
C ILE A 47 2.53 2.57 47.24
N ASP A 48 2.18 2.51 48.51
CA ASP A 48 2.15 3.61 49.45
C ASP A 48 3.61 4.11 49.60
N ARG A 49 4.15 4.76 48.56
CA ARG A 49 5.39 5.54 48.63
C ARG A 49 5.05 6.87 49.27
N LYS A 50 4.70 6.78 50.54
CA LYS A 50 4.46 7.90 51.43
C LYS A 50 5.72 8.77 51.49
N SER A 51 5.55 10.00 51.01
CA SER A 51 6.22 11.25 51.41
C SER A 51 7.73 11.46 51.23
N GLY A 52 8.43 10.67 50.40
CA GLY A 52 9.86 10.94 50.08
C GLY A 52 10.13 11.55 48.71
N ASN A 53 9.16 11.48 47.77
CA ASN A 53 9.40 11.82 46.37
C ASN A 53 9.15 13.28 46.02
N ASP A 54 8.32 14.00 46.79
CA ASP A 54 7.96 15.38 46.42
C ASP A 54 9.17 16.32 46.53
N ASP A 55 10.00 16.14 47.56
CA ASP A 55 11.25 16.89 47.69
C ASP A 55 12.26 16.57 46.57
N GLU A 56 12.31 15.31 46.13
CA GLU A 56 13.15 14.92 45.01
C GLU A 56 12.65 15.50 43.67
N VAL A 57 11.33 15.54 43.47
CA VAL A 57 10.71 16.17 42.30
C VAL A 57 10.95 17.68 42.29
N VAL A 58 10.84 18.36 43.43
CA VAL A 58 11.14 19.80 43.55
C VAL A 58 12.61 20.08 43.26
N ARG A 59 13.52 19.27 43.81
CA ARG A 59 14.97 19.39 43.56
C ARG A 59 15.33 19.11 42.10
N LEU A 60 14.73 18.11 41.48
CA LEU A 60 14.93 17.81 40.05
C LEU A 60 14.35 18.91 39.14
N ARG A 61 13.21 19.50 39.49
CA ARG A 61 12.67 20.66 38.76
C ARG A 61 13.60 21.87 38.85
N ALA A 62 14.18 22.13 40.02
CA ALA A 62 15.15 23.21 40.21
C ALA A 62 16.42 23.00 39.37
N GLU A 63 16.96 21.77 39.33
CA GLU A 63 18.15 21.48 38.51
C GLU A 63 17.86 21.55 37.01
N VAL A 64 16.70 21.06 36.56
CA VAL A 64 16.25 21.22 35.16
C VAL A 64 16.13 22.70 34.79
N TYR A 65 15.54 23.53 35.65
CA TYR A 65 15.43 24.96 35.41
C TYR A 65 16.82 25.62 35.32
N ARG A 66 17.76 25.21 36.18
CA ARG A 66 19.13 25.72 36.19
C ARG A 66 19.94 25.28 34.95
N LEU A 67 19.76 24.05 34.49
CA LEU A 67 20.37 23.52 33.27
C LEU A 67 19.78 24.17 32.02
N SER A 68 18.46 24.36 31.96
CA SER A 68 17.79 25.10 30.88
C SER A 68 18.37 26.50 30.76
N ARG A 69 18.46 27.23 31.89
CA ARG A 69 19.00 28.59 31.90
C ARG A 69 20.47 28.67 31.49
N ARG A 70 21.27 27.62 31.73
CA ARG A 70 22.66 27.53 31.25
C ARG A 70 22.73 27.22 29.75
N ASN A 71 21.84 26.39 29.22
CA ASN A 71 21.75 26.11 27.79
C ASN A 71 21.30 27.33 26.98
N ASP A 72 20.41 28.15 27.55
CA ASP A 72 19.92 29.36 26.87
C ASP A 72 20.98 30.48 26.80
N GLY A 73 22.02 30.43 27.64
CA GLY A 73 23.05 31.47 27.74
C GLY A 73 24.43 31.11 27.19
N ALA A 74 24.72 29.83 26.92
CA ALA A 74 26.05 29.37 26.50
C ALA A 74 26.07 28.71 25.11
N SER A 75 25.09 29.00 24.26
CA SER A 75 25.08 28.53 22.87
C SER A 75 25.93 29.48 22.01
N THR A 76 27.16 29.04 21.77
CA THR A 76 28.10 29.62 20.83
C THR A 76 27.48 29.70 19.43
N SER A 77 27.53 30.90 18.83
CA SER A 77 26.86 31.35 17.60
C SER A 77 27.28 30.68 16.27
N ALA A 78 27.43 29.34 16.20
CA ALA A 78 27.91 28.69 14.97
C ALA A 78 26.91 27.72 14.29
N THR A 79 25.80 27.35 14.93
CA THR A 79 24.94 26.25 14.43
C THR A 79 23.67 26.72 13.70
N ILE A 80 23.23 27.97 13.88
CA ILE A 80 21.95 28.46 13.32
C ILE A 80 22.03 28.69 11.80
N THR A 81 23.20 28.97 11.23
CA THR A 81 23.37 29.10 9.77
C THR A 81 23.44 27.75 9.03
N GLY A 82 23.64 26.63 9.76
CA GLY A 82 23.69 25.29 9.17
C GLY A 82 22.31 24.78 8.75
N VAL A 83 21.29 25.00 9.59
CA VAL A 83 19.92 24.49 9.38
C VAL A 83 19.30 25.07 8.12
N ALA A 84 19.46 26.37 7.88
CA ALA A 84 18.96 27.04 6.66
C ALA A 84 19.60 26.45 5.38
N ARG A 85 20.89 26.12 5.44
CA ARG A 85 21.61 25.52 4.30
C ARG A 85 21.20 24.07 4.04
N GLU A 86 20.78 23.34 5.08
CA GLU A 86 20.26 21.98 4.95
C GLU A 86 18.84 21.95 4.39
N THR A 87 17.98 22.89 4.80
CA THR A 87 16.63 23.02 4.23
C THR A 87 16.68 23.34 2.74
N ASP A 88 17.58 24.22 2.30
CA ASP A 88 17.75 24.54 0.89
C ASP A 88 18.20 23.34 0.04
N LYS A 89 19.11 22.51 0.58
CA LYS A 89 19.52 21.26 -0.07
C LYS A 89 18.36 20.28 -0.20
N LEU A 90 17.53 20.16 0.84
CA LEU A 90 16.37 19.29 0.82
C LEU A 90 15.34 19.75 -0.23
N ILE A 91 15.09 21.05 -0.32
CA ILE A 91 14.20 21.64 -1.34
C ILE A 91 14.74 21.34 -2.75
N ARG A 92 16.06 21.49 -2.96
CA ARG A 92 16.70 21.20 -4.25
C ARG A 92 16.56 19.72 -4.63
N ILE A 93 16.86 18.80 -3.71
CA ILE A 93 16.75 17.35 -3.94
C ILE A 93 15.31 16.95 -4.27
N ARG A 94 14.31 17.51 -3.56
CA ARG A 94 12.90 17.23 -3.88
C ARG A 94 12.51 17.70 -5.27
N ARG A 95 13.01 18.86 -5.71
CA ARG A 95 12.79 19.36 -7.08
C ARG A 95 13.43 18.43 -8.11
N GLU A 96 14.71 18.07 -7.93
CA GLU A 96 15.43 17.14 -8.81
C GLU A 96 14.70 15.78 -8.91
N GLN A 97 14.13 15.28 -7.80
CA GLN A 97 13.35 14.04 -7.77
C GLN A 97 12.04 14.16 -8.58
N VAL A 98 11.33 15.29 -8.47
CA VAL A 98 10.11 15.54 -9.24
C VAL A 98 10.41 15.67 -10.73
N GLU A 99 11.49 16.35 -11.10
CA GLU A 99 11.94 16.49 -12.50
C GLU A 99 12.36 15.15 -13.10
N ALA A 100 13.14 14.34 -12.36
CA ALA A 100 13.52 13.00 -12.78
C ALA A 100 12.29 12.09 -12.96
N LYS A 101 11.33 12.15 -12.02
CA LYS A 101 10.08 11.40 -12.11
C LYS A 101 9.27 11.82 -13.35
N THR A 102 9.08 13.13 -13.54
CA THR A 102 8.35 13.67 -14.69
C THR A 102 9.00 13.28 -16.02
N THR A 103 10.33 13.25 -16.06
CA THR A 103 11.09 12.84 -17.25
C THR A 103 10.88 11.37 -17.57
N MET A 104 10.90 10.49 -16.56
CA MET A 104 10.61 9.07 -16.73
C MET A 104 9.16 8.82 -17.17
N ASP A 105 8.19 9.51 -16.57
CA ASP A 105 6.78 9.39 -16.91
C ASP A 105 6.52 9.77 -18.38
N LYS A 106 7.15 10.85 -18.87
CA LYS A 106 7.11 11.24 -20.29
C LYS A 106 7.69 10.17 -21.22
N ARG A 107 8.82 9.56 -20.84
CA ARG A 107 9.44 8.49 -21.62
C ARG A 107 8.55 7.24 -21.66
N LEU A 108 7.89 6.91 -20.55
CA LEU A 108 6.94 5.81 -20.47
C LEU A 108 5.73 6.05 -21.38
N ALA A 109 5.12 7.24 -21.31
CA ALA A 109 4.01 7.61 -22.19
C ALA A 109 4.38 7.49 -23.68
N GLY A 110 5.56 7.96 -24.08
CA GLY A 110 6.04 7.78 -25.46
C GLY A 110 6.25 6.33 -25.88
N MET A 111 6.69 5.45 -24.97
CA MET A 111 6.80 4.01 -25.26
C MET A 111 5.42 3.35 -25.39
N GLU A 112 4.44 3.75 -24.56
CA GLU A 112 3.07 3.26 -24.63
C GLU A 112 2.38 3.62 -25.95
N GLU A 113 2.58 4.85 -26.45
CA GLU A 113 2.10 5.28 -27.77
C GLU A 113 2.68 4.42 -28.90
N VAL A 114 3.97 4.11 -28.86
CA VAL A 114 4.62 3.24 -29.86
C VAL A 114 4.07 1.82 -29.81
N ILE A 115 3.89 1.26 -28.61
CA ILE A 115 3.29 -0.07 -28.43
C ILE A 115 1.87 -0.11 -29.00
N PHE A 116 1.06 0.90 -28.70
CA PHE A 116 -0.29 1.01 -29.21
C PHE A 116 -0.34 1.12 -30.74
N ALA A 117 0.52 1.95 -31.33
CA ALA A 117 0.62 2.09 -32.78
C ALA A 117 1.02 0.77 -33.46
N LEU A 118 1.97 0.03 -32.88
CA LEU A 118 2.38 -1.28 -33.38
C LEU A 118 1.26 -2.31 -33.27
N GLN A 119 0.55 -2.38 -32.15
CA GLN A 119 -0.60 -3.27 -31.97
C GLN A 119 -1.68 -3.02 -33.03
N LYS A 120 -2.02 -1.75 -33.27
CA LYS A 120 -2.98 -1.37 -34.31
C LYS A 120 -2.51 -1.76 -35.72
N GLN A 121 -1.21 -1.68 -36.00
CA GLN A 121 -0.65 -2.17 -37.26
C GLN A 121 -0.79 -3.69 -37.40
N TYR A 122 -0.53 -4.46 -36.35
CA TYR A 122 -0.73 -5.92 -36.35
C TYR A 122 -2.18 -6.29 -36.60
N GLU A 123 -3.14 -5.65 -35.92
CA GLU A 123 -4.57 -5.87 -36.15
C GLU A 123 -4.98 -5.58 -37.60
N SER A 124 -4.46 -4.49 -38.19
CA SER A 124 -4.72 -4.17 -39.59
C SER A 124 -4.13 -5.19 -40.56
N VAL A 125 -2.94 -5.72 -40.28
CA VAL A 125 -2.30 -6.75 -41.10
C VAL A 125 -3.06 -8.07 -40.99
N GLU A 126 -3.53 -8.42 -39.79
CA GLU A 126 -4.34 -9.63 -39.56
C GLU A 126 -5.69 -9.53 -40.27
N ALA A 127 -6.39 -8.39 -40.16
CA ALA A 127 -7.65 -8.16 -40.87
C ALA A 127 -7.46 -8.24 -42.40
N ASN A 128 -6.38 -7.66 -42.93
CA ASN A 128 -6.04 -7.79 -44.35
C ASN A 128 -5.82 -9.25 -44.72
N ALA A 129 -5.02 -10.00 -43.96
CA ALA A 129 -4.76 -11.42 -44.22
C ALA A 129 -6.06 -12.27 -44.21
N GLU A 130 -7.04 -11.92 -43.36
CA GLU A 130 -8.36 -12.55 -43.36
C GLU A 130 -9.14 -12.28 -44.65
N VAL A 131 -9.10 -11.04 -45.15
CA VAL A 131 -9.71 -10.68 -46.45
C VAL A 131 -9.08 -11.50 -47.58
N TRP A 132 -7.74 -11.58 -47.65
CA TRP A 132 -7.04 -12.40 -48.64
C TRP A 132 -7.41 -13.88 -48.52
N ARG A 133 -7.59 -14.39 -47.30
CA ARG A 133 -8.00 -15.78 -47.07
C ARG A 133 -9.42 -16.03 -47.58
N ASN A 134 -10.35 -15.13 -47.29
CA ASN A 134 -11.75 -15.20 -47.74
C ASN A 134 -11.86 -15.11 -49.27
N GLU A 135 -11.08 -14.23 -49.91
CA GLU A 135 -11.05 -14.10 -51.36
C GLU A 135 -10.44 -15.35 -52.04
N ALA A 136 -9.37 -15.92 -51.45
CA ALA A 136 -8.77 -17.15 -51.93
C ALA A 136 -9.64 -18.41 -51.72
N LEU A 137 -10.72 -18.31 -50.95
CA LEU A 137 -11.72 -19.36 -50.73
C LEU A 137 -12.89 -19.28 -51.73
N CYS A 138 -12.96 -18.26 -52.59
CA CYS A 138 -13.98 -18.17 -53.64
C CYS A 138 -13.89 -19.38 -54.61
N PRO A 139 -14.94 -20.22 -54.73
CA PRO A 139 -14.90 -21.50 -55.45
C PRO A 139 -14.59 -21.43 -56.96
N GLY A 140 -14.60 -20.23 -57.57
CA GLY A 140 -14.46 -20.05 -59.02
C GLY A 140 -13.04 -20.19 -59.59
N ILE A 141 -11.99 -20.17 -58.75
CA ILE A 141 -10.57 -20.11 -59.21
C ILE A 141 -9.76 -21.33 -58.72
N ALA A 142 -10.40 -22.29 -58.03
CA ALA A 142 -9.73 -23.35 -57.26
C ALA A 142 -8.95 -24.41 -58.08
N LEU A 143 -9.01 -24.42 -59.41
CA LEU A 143 -8.43 -25.48 -60.24
C LEU A 143 -7.08 -25.15 -60.91
N GLN A 144 -6.54 -23.93 -60.79
CA GLN A 144 -5.23 -23.60 -61.40
C GLN A 144 -4.13 -23.13 -60.42
N LEU A 145 -4.40 -22.95 -59.12
CA LEU A 145 -3.44 -22.40 -58.14
C LEU A 145 -3.13 -23.34 -56.95
N VAL A 146 -2.85 -24.62 -57.19
CA VAL A 146 -2.44 -25.55 -56.12
C VAL A 146 -0.97 -25.35 -55.71
N ALA A 147 -0.11 -24.87 -56.62
CA ALA A 147 1.32 -24.67 -56.35
C ALA A 147 1.66 -23.51 -55.38
N PRO A 148 0.99 -22.33 -55.40
CA PRO A 148 1.36 -21.20 -54.53
C PRO A 148 1.06 -21.41 -53.04
N ARG A 149 0.07 -22.24 -52.70
CA ARG A 149 -0.31 -22.50 -51.30
C ARG A 149 0.79 -23.19 -50.50
N SER A 150 1.56 -24.08 -51.13
CA SER A 150 2.68 -24.75 -50.47
C SER A 150 3.83 -23.79 -50.14
N ALA A 151 4.12 -22.84 -51.03
CA ALA A 151 5.19 -21.85 -50.81
C ALA A 151 4.84 -20.88 -49.68
N MET A 152 3.58 -20.44 -49.60
CA MET A 152 3.10 -19.56 -48.52
C MET A 152 3.14 -20.25 -47.15
N LEU A 153 2.74 -21.53 -47.08
CA LEU A 153 2.81 -22.29 -45.83
C LEU A 153 4.25 -22.48 -45.35
N GLU A 154 5.20 -22.75 -46.25
CA GLU A 154 6.62 -22.86 -45.86
C GLU A 154 7.22 -21.51 -45.47
N PHE A 155 6.80 -20.41 -46.10
CA PHE A 155 7.19 -19.06 -45.70
C PHE A 155 6.71 -18.74 -44.28
N VAL A 156 5.43 -18.97 -43.98
CA VAL A 156 4.86 -18.76 -42.64
C VAL A 156 5.55 -19.65 -41.61
N ARG A 157 5.84 -20.91 -41.96
CA ARG A 157 6.57 -21.84 -41.09
C ARG A 157 7.99 -21.36 -40.81
N ARG A 158 8.72 -20.83 -41.81
CA ARG A 158 10.06 -20.25 -41.63
C ARG A 158 10.01 -19.02 -40.74
N LEU A 159 9.09 -18.09 -41.02
CA LEU A 159 8.93 -16.85 -40.26
C LEU A 159 8.64 -17.14 -38.78
N LEU A 160 7.76 -18.11 -38.49
CA LEU A 160 7.43 -18.51 -37.12
C LEU A 160 8.64 -19.10 -36.38
N LYS A 161 9.48 -19.88 -37.08
CA LYS A 161 10.73 -20.41 -36.51
C LYS A 161 11.72 -19.29 -36.20
N GLU A 162 11.88 -18.32 -37.09
CA GLU A 162 12.76 -17.17 -36.90
C GLU A 162 12.29 -16.29 -35.73
N MET A 163 10.99 -15.99 -35.63
CA MET A 163 10.44 -15.23 -34.50
C MET A 163 10.68 -15.90 -33.15
N ARG A 164 10.43 -17.22 -33.04
CA ARG A 164 10.69 -17.97 -31.80
C ARG A 164 12.17 -17.97 -31.42
N LEU A 165 13.06 -18.08 -32.41
CA LEU A 165 14.50 -18.04 -32.17
C LEU A 165 14.93 -16.65 -31.66
N TRP A 166 14.39 -15.59 -32.24
CA TRP A 166 14.65 -14.22 -31.81
C TRP A 166 14.16 -13.96 -30.38
N GLU A 167 12.95 -14.42 -30.04
CA GLU A 167 12.38 -14.31 -28.70
C GLU A 167 13.23 -15.04 -27.64
N VAL A 168 13.68 -16.26 -27.92
CA VAL A 168 14.57 -17.02 -27.02
C VAL A 168 15.92 -16.32 -26.85
N ASN A 169 16.49 -15.76 -27.92
CA ASN A 169 17.74 -15.00 -27.82
C ASN A 169 17.57 -13.72 -26.99
N ALA A 170 16.49 -12.96 -27.20
CA ALA A 170 16.20 -11.76 -26.41
C ALA A 170 16.03 -12.08 -24.91
N MET A 171 15.35 -13.18 -24.58
CA MET A 171 15.24 -13.64 -23.19
C MET A 171 16.60 -13.99 -22.60
N LYS A 172 17.45 -14.72 -23.35
CA LYS A 172 18.80 -15.10 -22.89
C LYS A 172 19.68 -13.88 -22.62
N GLU A 173 19.69 -12.89 -23.52
CA GLU A 173 20.47 -11.66 -23.35
C GLU A 173 20.00 -10.86 -22.12
N SER A 174 18.68 -10.74 -21.92
CA SER A 174 18.14 -10.08 -20.73
C SER A 174 18.48 -10.83 -19.43
N GLU A 175 18.48 -12.16 -19.44
CA GLU A 175 18.85 -12.98 -18.28
C GLU A 175 20.34 -12.81 -17.94
N GLU A 176 21.21 -12.74 -18.94
CA GLU A 176 22.64 -12.47 -18.78
C GLU A 176 22.90 -11.06 -18.19
N GLU A 177 22.15 -10.05 -18.64
CA GLU A 177 22.25 -8.69 -18.10
C GLU A 177 21.78 -8.61 -16.65
N VAL A 178 20.67 -9.30 -16.30
CA VAL A 178 20.22 -9.42 -14.90
C VAL A 178 21.29 -10.08 -14.03
N LYS A 179 21.95 -11.14 -14.52
CA LYS A 179 23.07 -11.78 -13.81
C LYS A 179 24.24 -10.82 -13.60
N ARG A 180 24.62 -10.03 -14.63
CA ARG A 180 25.66 -9.00 -14.51
C ARG A 180 25.31 -7.93 -13.48
N LEU A 181 24.09 -7.38 -13.55
CA LEU A 181 23.61 -6.36 -12.60
C LEU A 181 23.57 -6.90 -11.16
N LYS A 182 23.17 -8.16 -10.97
CA LYS A 182 23.17 -8.80 -9.64
C LYS A 182 24.57 -8.90 -9.06
N VAL A 183 25.57 -9.27 -9.87
CA VAL A 183 26.98 -9.31 -9.45
C VAL A 183 27.50 -7.90 -9.13
N ALA A 184 27.19 -6.91 -9.95
CA ALA A 184 27.57 -5.52 -9.70
C ALA A 184 26.97 -4.97 -8.41
N MET A 185 25.69 -5.27 -8.12
CA MET A 185 25.02 -4.91 -6.87
C MET A 185 25.66 -5.58 -5.66
N ALA A 186 26.02 -6.86 -5.75
CA ALA A 186 26.71 -7.57 -4.68
C ALA A 186 28.08 -6.91 -4.37
N LYS A 187 28.86 -6.57 -5.41
CA LYS A 187 30.16 -5.90 -5.28
C LYS A 187 30.05 -4.52 -4.61
N LEU A 188 29.09 -3.70 -5.06
CA LEU A 188 28.84 -2.38 -4.47
C LEU A 188 28.32 -2.45 -3.03
N GLY A 189 27.53 -3.48 -2.69
CA GLY A 189 27.04 -3.71 -1.34
C GLY A 189 28.16 -4.07 -0.35
N THR A 190 29.21 -4.75 -0.81
CA THR A 190 30.36 -5.12 0.02
C THR A 190 31.38 -3.99 0.18
N GLU A 191 31.57 -3.14 -0.83
CA GLU A 191 32.60 -2.08 -0.79
C GLU A 191 32.21 -0.86 0.07
N LYS A 192 30.93 -0.68 0.44
CA LYS A 192 30.47 0.47 1.23
C LYS A 192 30.65 0.36 2.76
N LYS A 193 31.33 -0.66 3.29
CA LYS A 193 31.47 -0.84 4.76
C LYS A 193 32.80 -0.37 5.38
N THR A 194 33.77 0.11 4.61
CA THR A 194 35.12 0.41 5.16
C THR A 194 35.49 1.89 5.05
N LYS A 195 34.95 2.68 5.99
CA LYS A 195 35.42 3.98 6.54
C LYS A 195 34.25 4.88 6.93
N GLY A 196 33.24 4.29 7.58
CA GLY A 196 32.31 5.07 8.38
C GLY A 196 33.10 5.73 9.50
N THR A 197 33.20 7.04 9.47
CA THR A 197 33.66 7.86 10.59
C THR A 197 32.95 7.41 11.87
N ASN A 198 33.65 7.42 13.00
CA ASN A 198 33.15 7.06 14.35
C ASN A 198 32.03 8.02 14.84
N LEU A 199 31.25 8.63 13.95
CA LEU A 199 30.16 9.52 14.31
C LEU A 199 29.00 8.74 14.93
N LYS A 200 28.66 7.55 14.42
CA LYS A 200 27.51 6.78 14.93
C LYS A 200 27.76 6.22 16.32
N ALA A 201 28.96 5.70 16.59
CA ALA A 201 29.33 5.25 17.93
C ALA A 201 29.44 6.43 18.90
N ARG A 202 30.00 7.58 18.48
CA ARG A 202 30.01 8.81 19.31
C ARG A 202 28.61 9.40 19.56
N LEU A 203 27.68 9.29 18.61
CA LEU A 203 26.28 9.70 18.81
C LEU A 203 25.57 8.78 19.81
N ASN A 204 25.74 7.47 19.69
CA ASN A 204 25.13 6.52 20.63
C ASN A 204 25.74 6.63 22.03
N GLU A 205 27.03 6.94 22.14
CA GLU A 205 27.71 7.21 23.41
C GLU A 205 27.22 8.52 24.06
N ALA A 206 27.02 9.58 23.27
CA ALA A 206 26.43 10.84 23.76
C ALA A 206 24.96 10.69 24.18
N VAL A 207 24.22 9.76 23.58
CA VAL A 207 22.82 9.46 23.95
C VAL A 207 22.73 8.52 25.16
N GLY A 208 23.79 7.77 25.48
CA GLY A 208 23.78 6.70 26.48
C GLY A 208 23.76 7.12 27.95
N THR A 209 24.04 8.38 28.30
CA THR A 209 24.14 8.80 29.71
C THR A 209 22.93 9.54 30.27
N SER A 210 21.84 9.71 29.50
CA SER A 210 20.59 10.25 30.02
C SER A 210 19.74 9.15 30.68
N SER A 211 20.26 8.63 31.79
CA SER A 211 19.53 7.70 32.64
C SER A 211 18.46 8.46 33.42
N LYS A 212 17.22 7.95 33.33
CA LYS A 212 16.02 8.30 34.12
C LYS A 212 15.27 9.56 33.70
N LYS A 213 14.26 9.40 32.83
CA LYS A 213 12.88 9.84 33.17
C LYS A 213 11.81 9.31 32.21
N ASP A 214 10.82 8.69 32.84
CA ASP A 214 9.43 8.46 32.43
C ASP A 214 9.10 7.87 31.06
N LYS A 215 8.38 6.74 31.13
CA LYS A 215 7.72 6.00 30.05
C LYS A 215 6.57 6.82 29.43
N GLY A 216 6.88 7.99 28.86
CA GLY A 216 5.99 8.67 27.92
C GLY A 216 6.15 8.03 26.55
N LYS A 217 5.05 7.60 25.93
CA LYS A 217 5.03 7.20 24.51
C LYS A 217 5.59 8.38 23.70
N CYS A 218 6.85 8.32 23.27
CA CYS A 218 7.34 9.24 22.26
C CYS A 218 6.43 9.08 21.03
N PRO A 219 5.81 10.16 20.53
CA PRO A 219 5.04 10.10 19.30
C PRO A 219 5.94 9.51 18.20
N LEU A 220 5.43 8.48 17.54
CA LEU A 220 6.13 7.82 16.44
C LEU A 220 6.42 8.89 15.38
N THR A 221 7.64 8.87 14.84
CA THR A 221 7.96 9.76 13.74
C THR A 221 7.05 9.42 12.55
N PRO A 222 6.61 10.41 11.74
CA PRO A 222 5.73 10.15 10.60
C PRO A 222 6.26 9.07 9.64
N ALA A 223 7.58 8.96 9.50
CA ALA A 223 8.24 7.93 8.71
C ALA A 223 8.08 6.52 9.29
N GLU A 224 8.20 6.35 10.61
CA GLU A 224 7.99 5.06 11.28
C GLU A 224 6.52 4.64 11.24
N GLN A 225 5.60 5.60 11.31
CA GLN A 225 4.17 5.35 11.20
C GLN A 225 3.79 4.91 9.78
N ALA A 226 4.36 5.54 8.74
CA ALA A 226 4.18 5.11 7.35
C ALA A 226 4.71 3.68 7.13
N CYS A 227 5.87 3.33 7.68
CA CYS A 227 6.41 1.98 7.59
C CYS A 227 5.49 0.94 8.25
N LYS A 228 4.91 1.26 9.41
CA LYS A 228 3.96 0.38 10.10
C LYS A 228 2.66 0.21 9.32
N ARG A 229 2.14 1.29 8.71
CA ARG A 229 0.97 1.24 7.81
C ARG A 229 1.21 0.31 6.64
N GLU A 230 2.37 0.40 5.99
CA GLU A 230 2.68 -0.43 4.83
C GLU A 230 2.74 -1.92 5.17
N VAL A 231 3.35 -2.28 6.31
CA VAL A 231 3.39 -3.67 6.79
C VAL A 231 1.98 -4.19 7.06
N PHE A 232 1.12 -3.39 7.70
CA PHE A 232 -0.27 -3.75 7.97
C PHE A 232 -1.07 -3.96 6.68
N VAL A 233 -0.97 -3.03 5.72
CA VAL A 233 -1.64 -3.13 4.40
C VAL A 233 -1.21 -4.40 3.67
N ARG A 234 0.10 -4.72 3.69
CA ARG A 234 0.63 -5.90 3.01
C ARG A 234 0.12 -7.20 3.62
N GLU A 235 0.07 -7.29 4.95
CA GLU A 235 -0.46 -8.47 5.65
C GLU A 235 -1.98 -8.61 5.42
N ALA A 236 -2.74 -7.52 5.48
CA ALA A 236 -4.18 -7.54 5.22
C ALA A 236 -4.49 -7.98 3.78
N ARG A 237 -3.73 -7.52 2.77
CA ARG A 237 -3.84 -8.01 1.38
C ARG A 237 -3.59 -9.51 1.29
N LYS A 238 -2.59 -10.03 1.99
CA LYS A 238 -2.27 -11.46 2.01
C LYS A 238 -3.41 -12.29 2.59
N GLN A 239 -4.05 -11.80 3.66
CA GLN A 239 -5.21 -12.47 4.27
C GLN A 239 -6.41 -12.51 3.33
N LEU A 240 -6.71 -11.41 2.63
CA LEU A 240 -7.84 -11.36 1.69
C LEU A 240 -7.56 -12.03 0.34
N GLY A 241 -6.29 -12.20 -0.03
CA GLY A 241 -5.89 -12.82 -1.30
C GLY A 241 -6.43 -14.23 -1.47
N ASN A 242 -6.46 -15.01 -0.39
CA ASN A 242 -6.87 -16.43 -0.40
C ASN A 242 -8.38 -16.65 -0.22
N LEU A 243 -9.16 -15.59 0.05
CA LEU A 243 -10.60 -15.70 0.31
C LEU A 243 -11.40 -15.73 -0.99
N LYS A 244 -12.47 -16.54 -0.96
CA LYS A 244 -13.44 -16.65 -2.05
C LYS A 244 -14.42 -15.47 -2.02
N LYS A 245 -15.17 -15.29 -3.10
CA LYS A 245 -16.11 -14.18 -3.27
C LYS A 245 -17.14 -14.11 -2.13
N GLU A 246 -17.66 -15.27 -1.72
CA GLU A 246 -18.68 -15.39 -0.69
C GLU A 246 -18.18 -14.89 0.67
N ASP A 247 -16.94 -15.23 1.01
CA ASP A 247 -16.30 -14.76 2.25
C ASP A 247 -16.05 -13.25 2.23
N ILE A 248 -15.63 -12.72 1.07
CA ILE A 248 -15.44 -11.27 0.89
C ILE A 248 -16.77 -10.51 1.02
N MET A 249 -17.85 -11.02 0.44
CA MET A 249 -19.19 -10.44 0.62
C MET A 249 -19.62 -10.41 2.09
N GLY A 250 -19.34 -11.49 2.84
CA GLY A 250 -19.62 -11.53 4.28
C GLY A 250 -18.79 -10.52 5.09
N ILE A 251 -17.57 -10.17 4.65
CA ILE A 251 -16.77 -9.11 5.26
C ILE A 251 -17.33 -7.73 4.89
N CYS A 252 -17.75 -7.53 3.63
CA CYS A 252 -18.39 -6.31 3.16
C CYS A 252 -19.63 -5.93 3.97
N GLU A 253 -20.54 -6.90 4.18
CA GLU A 253 -21.75 -6.68 4.98
C GLU A 253 -21.43 -6.31 6.43
N LYS A 254 -20.42 -6.96 7.03
CA LYS A 254 -19.99 -6.68 8.41
C LYS A 254 -19.31 -5.33 8.56
N GLU A 255 -18.54 -4.90 7.56
CA GLU A 255 -17.77 -3.66 7.60
C GLU A 255 -18.52 -2.47 6.95
N GLY A 256 -19.70 -2.70 6.39
CA GLY A 256 -20.51 -1.67 5.72
C GLY A 256 -19.90 -1.19 4.39
N ILE A 257 -19.17 -2.05 3.69
CA ILE A 257 -18.54 -1.73 2.39
C ILE A 257 -19.43 -2.26 1.27
N GLU A 258 -19.77 -1.42 0.29
CA GLU A 258 -20.50 -1.85 -0.90
C GLU A 258 -19.63 -2.78 -1.78
N TYR A 259 -20.19 -3.94 -2.14
CA TYR A 259 -19.50 -4.89 -3.01
C TYR A 259 -19.61 -4.47 -4.48
N THR A 260 -18.49 -4.31 -5.18
CA THR A 260 -18.46 -3.96 -6.61
C THR A 260 -17.81 -5.05 -7.44
N LYS A 261 -16.49 -5.15 -7.38
CA LYS A 261 -15.66 -6.18 -8.02
C LYS A 261 -14.70 -6.74 -6.97
N LEU A 262 -14.32 -8.01 -7.12
CA LEU A 262 -13.58 -8.73 -6.08
C LEU A 262 -12.28 -8.01 -5.66
N ASP A 263 -11.41 -7.63 -6.59
CA ASP A 263 -10.13 -7.01 -6.25
C ASP A 263 -10.25 -5.56 -5.72
N PRO A 264 -11.04 -4.66 -6.35
CA PRO A 264 -11.32 -3.33 -5.78
C PRO A 264 -11.94 -3.38 -4.39
N THR A 265 -12.87 -4.32 -4.16
CA THR A 265 -13.50 -4.50 -2.85
C THR A 265 -12.52 -5.02 -1.80
N LYS A 266 -11.62 -5.95 -2.16
CA LYS A 266 -10.52 -6.40 -1.27
C LYS A 266 -9.63 -5.22 -0.86
N GLU A 267 -9.28 -4.34 -1.79
CA GLU A 267 -8.46 -3.17 -1.48
C GLU A 267 -9.21 -2.15 -0.59
N ALA A 268 -10.50 -1.92 -0.84
CA ALA A 268 -11.33 -1.06 0.00
C ALA A 268 -11.39 -1.54 1.46
N ILE A 269 -11.52 -2.86 1.68
CA ILE A 269 -11.47 -3.48 3.01
C ILE A 269 -10.10 -3.22 3.68
N VAL A 270 -9.00 -3.39 2.94
CA VAL A 270 -7.65 -3.15 3.47
C VAL A 270 -7.45 -1.71 3.92
N GLN A 271 -7.89 -0.74 3.09
CA GLN A 271 -7.78 0.68 3.44
C GLN A 271 -8.64 1.02 4.65
N LEU A 272 -9.91 0.57 4.68
CA LEU A 272 -10.80 0.83 5.82
C LEU A 272 -10.21 0.29 7.14
N ARG A 273 -9.61 -0.90 7.11
CA ARG A 273 -8.95 -1.50 8.28
C ARG A 273 -7.68 -0.73 8.68
N ALA A 274 -6.89 -0.25 7.71
CA ALA A 274 -5.69 0.54 7.97
C ALA A 274 -6.04 1.89 8.62
N ASP A 275 -7.09 2.55 8.14
CA ASP A 275 -7.58 3.82 8.67
C ASP A 275 -8.15 3.63 10.09
N ARG A 276 -8.91 2.54 10.33
CA ARG A 276 -9.44 2.20 11.66
C ARG A 276 -8.33 1.87 12.68
N ALA A 277 -7.20 1.32 12.23
CA ALA A 277 -6.05 1.06 13.09
C ALA A 277 -5.36 2.35 13.58
N GLY A 278 -5.85 3.54 13.19
CA GLY A 278 -5.32 4.82 13.65
C GLY A 278 -3.91 5.08 13.13
N LEU A 279 -3.53 4.44 12.02
CA LEU A 279 -2.21 4.63 11.41
C LEU A 279 -2.13 5.87 10.52
N ASP A 280 -3.23 6.60 10.35
CA ASP A 280 -3.20 7.94 9.76
C ASP A 280 -2.82 9.00 10.77
N ALA A 281 -1.57 9.43 10.65
CA ALA A 281 -0.97 10.51 11.43
C ALA A 281 -1.55 11.91 11.13
N ASN A 282 -2.47 12.04 10.17
CA ASN A 282 -2.88 13.32 9.59
C ASN A 282 -4.36 13.68 9.82
N LYS A 283 -5.05 13.03 10.74
CA LYS A 283 -6.24 13.67 11.34
C LYS A 283 -5.74 14.58 12.45
N ASP A 284 -5.07 15.66 12.02
CA ASP A 284 -4.79 16.80 12.87
C ASP A 284 -6.08 17.17 13.60
N ASP A 285 -5.92 17.49 14.87
CA ASP A 285 -6.91 18.05 15.79
C ASP A 285 -7.64 19.26 15.16
N VAL A 286 -8.58 19.03 14.25
CA VAL A 286 -9.70 19.95 14.02
C VAL A 286 -10.64 19.74 15.19
N ASN A 287 -10.21 20.32 16.29
CA ASN A 287 -10.93 20.47 17.53
C ASN A 287 -12.32 21.06 17.25
N GLY A 288 -13.32 20.25 17.56
CA GLY A 288 -14.73 20.58 17.81
C GLY A 288 -15.21 21.98 17.46
N VAL A 289 -15.84 22.12 16.30
CA VAL A 289 -17.07 22.91 16.17
C VAL A 289 -18.14 21.93 15.72
N SER A 290 -18.85 21.33 16.68
CA SER A 290 -20.12 20.66 16.40
C SER A 290 -21.13 21.74 15.98
N VAL A 291 -21.22 22.02 14.69
CA VAL A 291 -22.41 22.64 14.13
C VAL A 291 -23.54 21.65 14.33
N VAL A 292 -24.34 21.89 15.37
CA VAL A 292 -25.67 21.33 15.52
C VAL A 292 -26.44 21.75 14.27
N GLU A 293 -26.78 20.79 13.41
CA GLU A 293 -27.81 20.97 12.38
C GLU A 293 -29.12 21.31 13.08
N VAL A 294 -29.37 22.61 13.24
CA VAL A 294 -30.72 23.13 13.42
C VAL A 294 -31.35 23.06 12.05
N THR A 295 -32.16 22.03 11.81
CA THR A 295 -33.14 21.99 10.73
C THR A 295 -34.09 23.18 10.93
N LYS A 296 -33.75 24.32 10.32
CA LYS A 296 -34.64 25.46 10.20
C LYS A 296 -35.41 25.31 8.91
N ASP A 297 -36.59 24.73 9.07
CA ASP A 297 -37.75 24.90 8.21
C ASP A 297 -37.89 26.39 7.79
N GLY A 298 -38.13 26.62 6.51
CA GLY A 298 -38.23 27.96 5.94
C GLY A 298 -37.78 27.99 4.49
N GLY A 299 -38.72 27.73 3.58
CA GLY A 299 -38.51 27.89 2.16
C GLY A 299 -38.21 29.34 1.76
N ASP A 300 -37.61 29.51 0.59
CA ASP A 300 -38.26 30.35 -0.41
C ASP A 300 -37.75 30.02 -1.81
N SER A 301 -38.68 30.18 -2.72
CA SER A 301 -38.56 30.16 -4.17
C SER A 301 -37.50 31.12 -4.73
N SER A 302 -36.80 30.70 -5.78
CA SER A 302 -36.31 31.62 -6.81
C SER A 302 -35.81 30.83 -8.02
N ALA A 303 -36.66 30.74 -9.02
CA ALA A 303 -36.31 30.43 -10.40
C ALA A 303 -35.33 31.47 -10.99
N LYS A 304 -34.38 30.99 -11.81
CA LYS A 304 -33.69 31.65 -12.94
C LYS A 304 -32.71 30.59 -13.49
N SER A 305 -33.02 29.91 -14.60
CA SER A 305 -32.79 30.35 -15.99
C SER A 305 -31.40 30.98 -16.16
N ASP A 306 -30.51 30.32 -16.91
CA ASP A 306 -30.36 30.53 -18.35
C ASP A 306 -29.42 29.50 -18.95
N GLY A 307 -29.76 29.08 -20.16
CA GLY A 307 -29.08 28.05 -20.92
C GLY A 307 -27.71 28.48 -21.43
N HIS A 308 -26.91 27.46 -21.73
CA HIS A 308 -25.80 27.60 -22.65
C HIS A 308 -25.85 26.45 -23.65
N ASP A 309 -26.26 26.80 -24.87
CA ASP A 309 -25.91 26.08 -26.07
C ASP A 309 -24.41 26.24 -26.31
N SER A 310 -23.73 25.13 -26.57
CA SER A 310 -22.42 25.14 -27.22
C SER A 310 -22.29 23.91 -28.08
N ALA A 311 -22.71 24.06 -29.34
CA ALA A 311 -22.16 23.32 -30.46
C ALA A 311 -20.90 24.06 -30.93
N THR A 312 -19.80 23.34 -31.16
CA THR A 312 -18.77 23.78 -32.10
C THR A 312 -18.07 22.56 -32.68
N SER A 313 -18.28 22.42 -33.99
CA SER A 313 -17.46 21.84 -35.07
C SER A 313 -16.71 20.53 -34.87
#